data_AF-A0A962EC81-F1
#
_entry.id   AF-A0A962EC81-F1
#
_cell.length_a   1.000
_cell.length_b   1.000
_cell.length_c   1.000
_cell.angle_alpha   90.00
_cell.angle_beta   90.00
_cell.angle_gamma   90.00
#
_symmetry.space_group_name_H-M   'P 1'
#
loop_
_entity.id
_entity.type
_entity.pdbx_description
1 polymer ?
#
loop_
_entity_poly.entity_id
_entity_poly.type
_entity_poly.pdbx_seq_one_letter_code
_entity_poly.pdbx_strand_id
1 'polypeptide(L)'
;VVDAAVVNRVLGHNFPTGVDVRNAFLLVEATLDSVPMNQLEGDQLPFWVDDAIPGKQPGDFAGFAGRGYAKVLQGRIDGQGALLKPVPFIDAESVFSNTTIPPGATDFARFTFALPATAQIGQTIRVQAQIYYRRAWRAIAVTKNWVQNSDGEPWERLVTQTSADIVIDASMLDQQFADGFEASLP
;
A
#
# COMPACT_ATOMS: atom_id res chain seq x y z
N VAL A 1 10.87 -7.76 -11.25
CA VAL A 1 9.61 -8.19 -10.59
C VAL A 1 9.88 -8.39 -9.11
N VAL A 2 8.94 -8.01 -8.24
CA VAL A 2 9.00 -8.16 -6.79
C VAL A 2 7.76 -8.92 -6.34
N ASP A 3 7.96 -10.07 -5.68
CA ASP A 3 6.89 -10.83 -5.04
C ASP A 3 6.90 -10.53 -3.53
N ALA A 4 5.74 -10.17 -2.99
CA ALA A 4 5.54 -9.84 -1.57
C ALA A 4 4.47 -10.74 -0.94
N ALA A 5 4.65 -11.04 0.35
CA ALA A 5 3.70 -11.83 1.12
C ALA A 5 3.48 -11.21 2.51
N VAL A 6 2.22 -11.05 2.90
CA VAL A 6 1.81 -10.57 4.22
C VAL A 6 1.07 -11.68 4.93
N VAL A 7 1.67 -12.20 6.00
CA VAL A 7 1.11 -13.31 6.78
C VAL A 7 0.47 -12.77 8.05
N ASN A 8 -0.84 -13.00 8.23
CA ASN A 8 -1.48 -12.76 9.51
C ASN A 8 -1.20 -13.93 10.46
N ARG A 9 -0.15 -13.80 11.27
CA ARG A 9 0.23 -14.81 12.27
C ARG A 9 -0.58 -14.72 13.57
N VAL A 10 -1.48 -13.75 13.70
CA VAL A 10 -2.30 -13.60 14.91
C VAL A 10 -3.47 -14.58 14.86
N LEU A 11 -3.71 -15.28 15.97
CA LEU A 11 -4.80 -16.23 16.10
C LEU A 11 -6.09 -15.51 16.53
N GLY A 12 -7.22 -15.87 15.91
CA GLY A 12 -8.56 -15.51 16.39
C GLY A 12 -9.16 -14.21 15.86
N HIS A 13 -8.44 -13.40 15.06
CA HIS A 13 -9.04 -12.25 14.37
C HIS A 13 -8.35 -11.89 13.04
N ASN A 14 -9.08 -11.21 12.16
CA ASN A 14 -8.54 -10.69 10.91
C ASN A 14 -7.45 -9.63 11.16
N PHE A 15 -6.65 -9.31 10.15
CA PHE A 15 -5.70 -8.20 10.17
C PHE A 15 -6.04 -7.17 9.08
N PRO A 16 -6.19 -5.88 9.43
CA PRO A 16 -6.40 -5.35 10.78
C PRO A 16 -7.76 -5.78 11.37
N THR A 17 -7.91 -5.72 12.70
CA THR A 17 -9.17 -5.98 13.42
C THR A 17 -9.62 -4.76 14.23
N GLY A 18 -10.82 -4.83 14.80
CA GLY A 18 -11.42 -3.81 15.66
C GLY A 18 -12.55 -3.07 14.96
N VAL A 19 -12.74 -1.80 15.34
CA VAL A 19 -13.72 -0.91 14.71
C VAL A 19 -13.37 -0.65 13.23
N ASP A 20 -14.36 -0.42 12.37
CA ASP A 20 -14.18 -0.34 10.90
C ASP A 20 -13.33 0.85 10.41
N VAL A 21 -12.80 1.69 11.31
CA VAL A 21 -11.81 2.74 10.98
C VAL A 21 -10.36 2.23 11.00
N ARG A 22 -10.12 1.01 11.50
CA ARG A 22 -8.80 0.38 11.51
C ARG A 22 -8.42 -0.04 10.10
N ASN A 23 -7.22 0.35 9.68
CA ASN A 23 -6.69 0.04 8.36
C ASN A 23 -5.19 -0.22 8.46
N ALA A 24 -4.67 -1.02 7.53
CA ALA A 24 -3.25 -1.29 7.38
C ALA A 24 -2.91 -1.30 5.90
N PHE A 25 -1.64 -1.17 5.56
CA PHE A 25 -1.22 -1.27 4.17
C PHE A 25 0.22 -1.74 4.05
N LEU A 26 0.49 -2.47 2.97
CA LEU A 26 1.82 -2.80 2.47
C LEU A 26 2.25 -1.71 1.49
N LEU A 27 3.32 -1.00 1.78
CA LEU A 27 4.04 -0.14 0.84
C LEU A 27 5.25 -0.90 0.31
N VAL A 28 5.44 -0.93 -1.00
CA VAL A 28 6.62 -1.50 -1.66
C VAL A 28 7.31 -0.43 -2.49
N GLU A 29 8.55 -0.15 -2.18
CA GLU A 29 9.37 0.82 -2.90
C GLU A 29 10.59 0.13 -3.49
N ALA A 30 10.90 0.44 -4.73
CA ALA A 30 12.14 0.03 -5.38
C ALA A 30 12.93 1.28 -5.74
N THR A 31 14.23 1.28 -5.44
CA THR A 31 15.13 2.40 -5.73
C THR A 31 16.40 1.90 -6.39
N LEU A 32 16.90 2.65 -7.37
CA LEU A 32 18.24 2.47 -7.93
C LEU A 32 19.09 3.66 -7.47
N ASP A 33 20.14 3.42 -6.69
CA ASP A 33 20.98 4.47 -6.11
C ASP A 33 20.17 5.58 -5.41
N SER A 34 19.13 5.20 -4.66
CA SER A 34 18.15 6.09 -3.99
C SER A 34 17.16 6.83 -4.90
N VAL A 35 17.20 6.62 -6.21
CA VAL A 35 16.20 7.16 -7.14
C VAL A 35 15.02 6.19 -7.22
N PRO A 36 13.77 6.62 -6.91
CA PRO A 36 12.59 5.77 -7.03
C PRO A 36 12.40 5.21 -8.43
N MET A 37 12.12 3.92 -8.52
CA MET A 37 11.76 3.24 -9.76
C MET A 37 10.24 3.31 -9.97
N ASN A 38 9.81 3.52 -11.21
CA ASN A 38 8.39 3.57 -11.53
C ASN A 38 7.80 2.16 -11.53
N GLN A 39 6.65 1.99 -10.88
CA GLN A 39 5.85 0.78 -11.03
C GLN A 39 5.25 0.72 -12.44
N LEU A 40 5.37 -0.43 -13.10
CA LEU A 40 4.74 -0.74 -14.37
C LEU A 40 3.45 -1.54 -14.18
N GLU A 41 3.45 -2.51 -13.25
CA GLU A 41 2.31 -3.40 -13.01
C GLU A 41 2.17 -3.77 -11.53
N GLY A 42 1.00 -4.29 -11.18
CA GLY A 42 0.62 -4.68 -9.82
C GLY A 42 -0.30 -3.65 -9.16
N ASP A 43 -0.68 -3.94 -7.92
CA ASP A 43 -1.60 -3.08 -7.19
C ASP A 43 -0.96 -1.75 -6.78
N GLN A 44 -1.82 -0.76 -6.61
CA GLN A 44 -1.48 0.52 -6.01
C GLN A 44 -2.25 0.71 -4.71
N LEU A 45 -1.64 1.44 -3.80
CA LEU A 45 -2.24 1.82 -2.54
C LEU A 45 -3.52 2.65 -2.79
N PRO A 46 -4.64 2.29 -2.14
CA PRO A 46 -5.93 2.90 -2.39
C PRO A 46 -6.01 4.33 -1.85
N PHE A 47 -6.99 5.08 -2.37
CA PHE A 47 -7.20 6.50 -2.05
C PHE A 47 -7.23 6.83 -0.54
N TRP A 48 -7.76 5.92 0.30
CA TRP A 48 -7.89 6.15 1.75
C TRP A 48 -6.55 6.10 2.50
N VAL A 49 -5.46 5.78 1.79
CA VAL A 49 -4.09 5.86 2.34
C VAL A 49 -3.60 7.31 2.39
N ASP A 50 -4.19 8.23 1.63
CA ASP A 50 -3.90 9.67 1.69
C ASP A 50 -4.81 10.40 2.70
N ASP A 51 -4.43 11.62 3.05
CA ASP A 51 -5.33 12.55 3.74
C ASP A 51 -6.28 13.27 2.77
N ALA A 52 -7.03 14.25 3.29
CA ALA A 52 -7.99 15.05 2.53
C ALA A 52 -7.49 16.49 2.25
N ILE A 53 -6.24 16.80 2.58
CA ILE A 53 -5.63 18.11 2.35
C ILE A 53 -5.21 18.18 0.88
N PRO A 54 -5.51 19.28 0.15
CA PRO A 54 -5.06 19.43 -1.23
C PRO A 54 -3.53 19.36 -1.38
N GLY A 55 -3.07 18.60 -2.37
CA GLY A 55 -1.64 18.37 -2.64
C GLY A 55 -1.08 17.13 -1.92
N LYS A 56 0.13 16.70 -2.27
CA LYS A 56 0.76 15.51 -1.68
C LYS A 56 1.42 15.89 -0.35
N GLN A 57 0.97 15.30 0.75
CA GLN A 57 1.56 15.49 2.07
C GLN A 57 2.59 14.40 2.39
N PRO A 58 3.56 14.64 3.27
CA PRO A 58 4.42 13.58 3.79
C PRO A 58 3.59 12.46 4.46
N GLY A 59 3.75 11.23 4.00
CA GLY A 59 2.99 10.06 4.48
C GLY A 59 1.69 9.77 3.71
N ASP A 60 1.42 10.55 2.67
CA ASP A 60 0.47 10.18 1.64
C ASP A 60 1.13 9.16 0.70
N PHE A 61 0.53 7.99 0.56
CA PHE A 61 1.06 6.89 -0.27
C PHE A 61 0.05 6.33 -1.27
N ALA A 62 -1.16 6.87 -1.37
CA ALA A 62 -2.10 6.46 -2.41
C ALA A 62 -1.47 6.62 -3.80
N GLY A 63 -1.68 5.62 -4.65
CA GLY A 63 -1.04 5.49 -5.96
C GLY A 63 0.35 4.87 -5.95
N PHE A 64 1.00 4.70 -4.80
CA PHE A 64 2.30 4.02 -4.73
C PHE A 64 2.10 2.50 -4.80
N ALA A 65 3.11 1.77 -5.24
CA ALA A 65 3.06 0.31 -5.30
C ALA A 65 2.80 -0.28 -3.91
N GLY A 66 1.76 -1.11 -3.80
CA GLY A 66 1.38 -1.65 -2.52
C GLY A 66 -0.06 -2.16 -2.47
N ARG A 67 -0.49 -2.54 -1.28
CA ARG A 67 -1.83 -3.11 -1.04
C ARG A 67 -2.44 -2.61 0.26
N GLY A 68 -3.71 -2.23 0.21
CA GLY A 68 -4.48 -1.81 1.37
C GLY A 68 -5.27 -2.95 2.01
N TYR A 69 -5.24 -3.04 3.33
CA TYR A 69 -5.95 -4.01 4.16
C TYR A 69 -6.95 -3.29 5.07
N ALA A 70 -8.22 -3.32 4.73
CA ALA A 70 -9.29 -2.72 5.53
C ALA A 70 -10.66 -3.30 5.21
N LYS A 71 -11.61 -3.10 6.12
CA LYS A 71 -13.04 -3.19 5.83
C LYS A 71 -13.56 -1.78 5.59
N VAL A 72 -13.67 -1.40 4.32
CA VAL A 72 -14.15 -0.08 3.91
C VAL A 72 -15.67 -0.12 3.80
N LEU A 73 -16.34 0.70 4.59
CA LEU A 73 -17.79 0.88 4.54
C LEU A 73 -18.16 2.03 3.61
N GLN A 74 -19.34 1.93 2.99
CA GLN A 74 -19.91 2.96 2.13
C GLN A 74 -21.37 3.21 2.53
N GLY A 75 -21.76 4.48 2.51
CA GLY A 75 -23.09 4.89 2.96
C GLY A 75 -23.29 6.40 2.90
N ARG A 76 -24.46 6.84 3.33
CA ARG A 76 -24.85 8.26 3.39
C ARG A 76 -24.82 8.73 4.83
N ILE A 77 -24.24 9.92 5.07
CA ILE A 77 -24.22 10.52 6.40
C ILE A 77 -25.66 10.86 6.81
N ASP A 78 -26.08 10.35 7.97
CA ASP A 78 -27.46 10.48 8.48
C ASP A 78 -28.53 10.01 7.47
N GLY A 79 -28.18 9.06 6.59
CA GLY A 79 -29.08 8.53 5.55
C GLY A 79 -29.40 9.50 4.41
N GLN A 80 -28.69 10.62 4.30
CA GLN A 80 -28.97 11.67 3.30
C GLN A 80 -27.76 12.03 2.44
N GLY A 81 -28.05 12.60 1.27
CA GLY A 81 -27.02 13.14 0.38
C GLY A 81 -26.26 12.07 -0.42
N ALA A 82 -24.99 12.38 -0.71
CA ALA A 82 -24.14 11.56 -1.55
C ALA A 82 -23.66 10.29 -0.83
N LEU A 83 -23.44 9.24 -1.60
CA LEU A 83 -22.88 7.99 -1.11
C LEU A 83 -21.36 8.15 -0.95
N LEU A 84 -20.87 8.14 0.28
CA LEU A 84 -19.48 8.41 0.65
C LEU A 84 -18.75 7.15 1.09
N LYS A 85 -17.41 7.20 1.07
CA LYS A 85 -16.51 6.18 1.62
C LYS A 85 -15.13 6.77 1.95
N PRO A 86 -14.45 6.29 3.01
CA PRO A 86 -15.01 5.44 4.06
C PRO A 86 -16.02 6.22 4.92
N VAL A 87 -17.05 5.54 5.44
CA VAL A 87 -17.98 6.08 6.45
C VAL A 87 -17.91 5.26 7.75
N PRO A 88 -18.27 5.83 8.91
CA PRO A 88 -18.40 5.05 10.14
C PRO A 88 -19.56 4.04 10.04
N PHE A 89 -19.54 3.01 10.88
CA PHE A 89 -20.53 1.93 10.84
C PHE A 89 -21.98 2.38 11.06
N ILE A 90 -22.19 3.51 11.74
CA ILE A 90 -23.52 4.08 11.98
C ILE A 90 -24.17 4.64 10.70
N ASP A 91 -23.35 5.06 9.74
CA ASP A 91 -23.79 5.61 8.45
C ASP A 91 -23.66 4.57 7.32
N ALA A 92 -23.22 3.35 7.65
CA ALA A 92 -22.90 2.34 6.66
C ALA A 92 -24.17 1.68 6.09
N GLU A 93 -24.31 1.76 4.78
CA GLU A 93 -25.39 1.07 4.04
C GLU A 93 -24.89 -0.25 3.44
N SER A 94 -23.59 -0.34 3.15
CA SER A 94 -22.95 -1.52 2.56
C SER A 94 -21.45 -1.57 2.83
N VAL A 95 -20.85 -2.74 2.57
CA VAL A 95 -19.40 -2.90 2.53
C VAL A 95 -18.93 -2.57 1.12
N PHE A 96 -18.08 -1.55 0.98
CA PHE A 96 -17.45 -1.21 -0.30
C PHE A 96 -16.34 -2.20 -0.65
N SER A 97 -15.49 -2.52 0.33
CA SER A 97 -14.45 -3.54 0.19
C SER A 97 -14.10 -4.16 1.54
N ASN A 98 -13.66 -5.41 1.52
CA ASN A 98 -13.09 -6.06 2.68
C ASN A 98 -11.84 -6.84 2.25
N THR A 99 -10.68 -6.23 2.47
CA THR A 99 -9.37 -6.80 2.15
C THR A 99 -8.63 -7.21 3.42
N THR A 100 -9.33 -7.40 4.54
CA THR A 100 -8.68 -7.87 5.77
C THR A 100 -8.14 -9.29 5.59
N ILE A 101 -6.99 -9.60 6.19
CA ILE A 101 -6.34 -10.90 6.09
C ILE A 101 -6.87 -11.81 7.22
N PRO A 102 -7.54 -12.94 6.92
CA PRO A 102 -8.03 -13.85 7.96
C PRO A 102 -6.91 -14.41 8.86
N PRO A 103 -7.23 -14.91 10.07
CA PRO A 103 -6.24 -15.54 10.95
C PRO A 103 -5.50 -16.68 10.24
N GLY A 104 -4.17 -16.69 10.32
CA GLY A 104 -3.33 -17.71 9.69
C GLY A 104 -3.21 -17.63 8.17
N ALA A 105 -3.93 -16.71 7.52
CA ALA A 105 -3.89 -16.54 6.08
C ALA A 105 -2.68 -15.71 5.64
N THR A 106 -2.29 -15.90 4.38
CA THR A 106 -1.27 -15.09 3.70
C THR A 106 -1.92 -14.40 2.51
N ASP A 107 -1.69 -13.10 2.40
CA ASP A 107 -1.97 -12.34 1.19
C ASP A 107 -0.68 -12.22 0.36
N PHE A 108 -0.78 -12.49 -0.94
CA PHE A 108 0.33 -12.44 -1.88
C PHE A 108 0.09 -11.32 -2.89
N ALA A 109 1.14 -10.58 -3.23
CA ALA A 109 1.12 -9.53 -4.23
C ALA A 109 2.38 -9.56 -5.10
N ARG A 110 2.23 -9.15 -6.35
CA ARG A 110 3.32 -9.05 -7.33
C ARG A 110 3.37 -7.64 -7.89
N PHE A 111 4.56 -7.07 -7.96
CA PHE A 111 4.82 -5.74 -8.48
C PHE A 111 5.92 -5.79 -9.55
N THR A 112 5.71 -5.10 -10.65
CA THR A 112 6.72 -4.93 -11.70
C THR A 112 7.19 -3.49 -11.68
N PHE A 113 8.50 -3.27 -11.67
CA PHE A 113 9.11 -1.94 -11.69
C PHE A 113 9.97 -1.78 -12.94
N ALA A 114 9.92 -0.60 -13.53
CA ALA A 114 10.75 -0.23 -14.67
C ALA A 114 12.21 -0.16 -14.23
N LEU A 115 13.07 -0.91 -14.92
CA LEU A 115 14.49 -0.70 -14.81
C LEU A 115 14.84 0.61 -15.54
N PRO A 116 15.46 1.61 -14.89
CA PRO A 116 15.82 2.85 -15.57
C PRO A 116 16.73 2.60 -16.76
N ALA A 117 16.58 3.34 -17.87
CA ALA A 117 17.46 3.19 -19.04
C ALA A 117 18.93 3.54 -18.74
N THR A 118 19.18 4.26 -17.63
CA THR A 118 20.53 4.58 -17.13
C THR A 118 21.13 3.48 -16.27
N ALA A 119 20.42 2.37 -16.05
CA ALA A 119 20.89 1.27 -15.22
C ALA A 119 22.10 0.57 -15.86
N GLN A 120 23.07 0.22 -15.02
CA GLN A 120 24.32 -0.43 -15.40
C GLN A 120 24.54 -1.68 -14.55
N ILE A 121 25.23 -2.67 -15.15
CA ILE A 121 25.66 -3.87 -14.44
C ILE A 121 26.50 -3.48 -13.22
N GLY A 122 26.23 -4.12 -12.08
CA GLY A 122 26.92 -3.87 -10.82
C GLY A 122 26.29 -2.77 -9.95
N GLN A 123 25.36 -1.96 -10.47
CA GLN A 123 24.55 -1.09 -9.63
C GLN A 123 23.58 -1.91 -8.77
N THR A 124 23.13 -1.32 -7.66
CA THR A 124 22.28 -2.01 -6.69
C THR A 124 20.89 -1.39 -6.66
N ILE A 125 19.88 -2.23 -6.88
CA ILE A 125 18.47 -1.91 -6.63
C ILE A 125 18.17 -2.28 -5.18
N ARG A 126 17.68 -1.31 -4.40
CA ARG A 126 17.12 -1.58 -3.07
C ARG A 126 15.60 -1.65 -3.17
N VAL A 127 15.05 -2.80 -2.78
CA VAL A 127 13.61 -3.01 -2.60
C VAL A 127 13.30 -2.98 -1.12
N GLN A 128 12.32 -2.16 -0.72
CA GLN A 128 11.86 -2.01 0.66
C GLN A 128 10.36 -2.30 0.71
N ALA A 129 9.96 -3.18 1.63
CA ALA A 129 8.57 -3.50 1.89
C ALA A 129 8.23 -3.16 3.34
N GLN A 130 7.19 -2.35 3.55
CA GLN A 130 6.80 -1.81 4.84
C GLN A 130 5.33 -2.07 5.10
N ILE A 131 4.99 -2.55 6.30
CA ILE A 131 3.62 -2.68 6.76
C ILE A 131 3.32 -1.58 7.75
N TYR A 132 2.36 -0.72 7.42
CA TYR A 132 1.83 0.29 8.32
C TYR A 132 0.48 -0.16 8.87
N TYR A 133 0.22 0.18 10.13
CA TYR A 133 -1.08 0.02 10.78
C TYR A 133 -1.56 1.37 11.29
N ARG A 134 -2.84 1.66 11.08
CA ARG A 134 -3.50 2.90 11.47
C ARG A 134 -4.73 2.62 12.30
N ARG A 135 -4.88 3.38 13.38
CA ARG A 135 -6.08 3.35 14.22
C ARG A 135 -7.23 4.16 13.62
N ALA A 136 -6.99 5.05 12.67
CA ALA A 136 -8.05 5.79 12.00
C ALA A 136 -7.72 5.97 10.52
N TRP A 137 -8.72 6.36 9.73
CA TRP A 137 -8.47 6.87 8.38
C TRP A 137 -7.56 8.09 8.46
N ARG A 138 -6.54 8.14 7.60
CA ARG A 138 -5.54 9.21 7.63
C ARG A 138 -6.18 10.58 7.49
N ALA A 139 -7.12 10.75 6.56
CA ALA A 139 -7.89 11.98 6.41
C ALA A 139 -8.48 12.48 7.74
N ILE A 140 -9.07 11.61 8.56
CA ILE A 140 -9.62 11.99 9.86
C ILE A 140 -8.51 12.38 10.84
N ALA A 141 -7.47 11.55 10.95
CA ALA A 141 -6.38 11.78 11.89
C ALA A 141 -5.66 13.10 11.60
N VAL A 142 -5.33 13.35 10.33
CA VAL A 142 -4.65 14.58 9.89
C VAL A 142 -5.54 15.80 10.07
N THR A 143 -6.81 15.77 9.62
CA THR A 143 -7.74 16.91 9.80
C THR A 143 -7.95 17.25 11.27
N LYS A 144 -7.96 16.26 12.17
CA LYS A 144 -8.09 16.48 13.62
C LYS A 144 -6.75 16.72 14.33
N ASN A 145 -5.65 16.80 13.58
CA ASN A 145 -4.29 16.96 14.10
C ASN A 145 -3.95 15.92 15.19
N TRP A 146 -4.37 14.68 14.98
CA TRP A 146 -4.05 13.57 15.88
C TRP A 146 -2.59 13.16 15.69
N VAL A 147 -1.87 13.11 16.80
CA VAL A 147 -0.47 12.64 16.82
C VAL A 147 -0.38 11.29 17.55
N GLN A 148 -1.10 11.17 18.67
CA GLN A 148 -1.11 9.99 19.54
C GLN A 148 -2.54 9.60 19.93
N ASN A 149 -2.68 8.37 20.43
CA ASN A 149 -3.92 7.85 21.02
C ASN A 149 -3.96 8.17 22.52
N SER A 150 -5.06 7.81 23.19
CA SER A 150 -5.23 7.95 24.64
C SER A 150 -4.09 7.34 25.47
N ASP A 151 -3.44 6.30 24.93
CA ASP A 151 -2.40 5.55 25.62
C ASP A 151 -0.98 6.08 25.29
N GLY A 152 -0.88 7.22 24.60
CA GLY A 152 0.40 7.86 24.22
C GLY A 152 1.08 7.28 22.96
N GLU A 153 0.62 6.13 22.46
CA GLU A 153 1.11 5.53 21.22
C GLU A 153 0.68 6.32 19.98
N PRO A 154 1.47 6.37 18.89
CA PRO A 154 1.07 7.06 17.66
C PRO A 154 -0.16 6.42 17.00
N TRP A 155 -0.96 7.21 16.29
CA TRP A 155 -2.17 6.70 15.60
C TRP A 155 -1.82 5.85 14.36
N GLU A 156 -0.66 6.12 13.74
CA GLU A 156 -0.04 5.34 12.67
C GLU A 156 1.26 4.72 13.19
N ARG A 157 1.52 3.46 12.82
CA ARG A 157 2.72 2.73 13.23
C ARG A 157 3.26 1.90 12.09
N LEU A 158 4.57 1.99 11.83
CA LEU A 158 5.30 0.98 11.07
C LEU A 158 5.37 -0.31 11.90
N VAL A 159 4.69 -1.35 11.46
CA VAL A 159 4.59 -2.65 12.13
C VAL A 159 5.82 -3.49 11.87
N THR A 160 6.24 -3.55 10.61
CA THR A 160 7.43 -4.28 10.18
C THR A 160 7.95 -3.71 8.88
N GLN A 161 9.23 -3.94 8.64
CA GLN A 161 9.91 -3.59 7.41
C GLN A 161 10.90 -4.70 7.05
N THR A 162 11.03 -4.97 5.75
CA THR A 162 12.11 -5.77 5.20
C THR A 162 12.69 -5.07 3.98
N SER A 163 13.96 -5.34 3.68
CA SER A 163 14.60 -4.83 2.48
C SER A 163 15.48 -5.91 1.85
N ALA A 164 15.63 -5.84 0.53
CA ALA A 164 16.55 -6.66 -0.23
C ALA A 164 17.34 -5.77 -1.19
N ASP A 165 18.64 -6.03 -1.28
CA ASP A 165 19.52 -5.40 -2.24
C ASP A 165 19.77 -6.40 -3.38
N ILE A 166 19.50 -5.96 -4.61
CA ILE A 166 19.61 -6.77 -5.83
C ILE A 166 20.66 -6.09 -6.72
N VAL A 167 21.74 -6.81 -7.01
CA VAL A 167 22.77 -6.32 -7.94
C VAL A 167 22.30 -6.58 -9.37
N ILE A 168 22.34 -5.54 -10.20
CA ILE A 168 22.00 -5.64 -11.62
C ILE A 168 23.04 -6.51 -12.31
N ASP A 169 22.59 -7.57 -12.95
CA ASP A 169 23.40 -8.43 -13.80
C ASP A 169 23.01 -8.30 -15.29
N ALA A 170 23.75 -8.99 -16.15
CA ALA A 170 23.51 -8.95 -17.59
C ALA A 170 22.11 -9.47 -17.97
N SER A 171 21.57 -10.46 -17.24
CA SER A 171 20.27 -11.04 -17.56
C SER A 171 19.12 -10.05 -17.38
N MET A 172 19.23 -9.16 -16.39
CA MET A 172 18.24 -8.10 -16.15
C MET A 172 18.24 -7.05 -17.27
N LEU A 173 19.41 -6.71 -17.82
CA LEU A 173 19.52 -5.78 -18.94
C LEU A 173 19.10 -6.42 -20.26
N ASP A 174 19.42 -7.71 -20.47
CA ASP A 174 18.96 -8.46 -21.64
C ASP A 174 17.43 -8.56 -21.67
N GLN A 175 16.80 -8.76 -20.50
CA GLN A 175 15.35 -8.74 -20.37
C GLN A 175 14.78 -7.35 -20.71
N GLN A 176 15.39 -6.27 -20.22
CA GLN A 176 15.01 -4.91 -20.58
C GLN A 176 15.12 -4.64 -22.09
N PHE A 177 16.17 -5.17 -22.74
CA PHE A 177 16.33 -5.07 -24.19
C PHE A 177 15.22 -5.85 -24.91
N ALA A 178 14.96 -7.10 -24.52
CA ALA A 178 13.91 -7.93 -25.11
C ALA A 178 12.51 -7.31 -24.97
N ASP A 179 12.18 -6.78 -23.80
CA ASP A 179 10.90 -6.10 -23.51
C ASP A 179 10.73 -4.81 -24.34
N GLY A 180 11.82 -4.25 -24.88
CA GLY A 180 11.79 -3.08 -25.78
C GLY A 180 11.34 -3.37 -27.21
N PHE A 181 11.12 -4.63 -27.59
CA PHE A 181 10.66 -5.02 -28.92
C PHE A 181 9.28 -5.67 -28.87
N GLU A 182 8.27 -5.03 -29.45
CA GLU A 182 6.99 -5.67 -29.77
C GLU A 182 6.95 -6.09 -31.25
N ALA A 183 6.66 -7.35 -31.51
CA ALA A 183 6.33 -7.86 -32.84
C ALA A 183 4.84 -8.19 -32.90
N SER A 184 4.09 -7.51 -33.75
CA SER A 184 2.70 -7.85 -34.06
C SER A 184 2.60 -8.48 -35.45
N LEU A 185 1.79 -9.53 -35.57
CA LEU A 185 1.36 -10.10 -36.85
C LEU A 185 -0.04 -9.53 -37.19
N PRO A 186 -0.37 -9.40 -38.48
CA PRO A 186 -1.64 -8.84 -38.94
C PRO A 186 -2.87 -9.64 -38.52
#